data_AF-A0A7C2P776-F1
#
_entry.id   AF-A0A7C2P776-F1
#
_cell.length_a   1.000
_cell.length_b   1.000
_cell.length_c   1.000
_cell.angle_alpha   90.00
_cell.angle_beta   90.00
_cell.angle_gamma   90.00
#
_symmetry.space_group_name_H-M   'P 1'
#
loop_
_entity.id
_entity.type
_entity.pdbx_description
1 polymer ?
#
loop_
_entity_poly.entity_id
_entity_poly.type
_entity_poly.pdbx_seq_one_letter_code
_entity_poly.pdbx_strand_id
1 'polypeptide(L)'
;MRRSKAARATVEEQLAALDELPGDRAARVAALASALAAGHYRVVAKAARLAEDALHYELEAALLAAYARLLDKPAKQDPSCLAKKAIARALVALDCRNVEFFLRGLRYR
;
A
#
# COMPACT_ATOMS: atom_id res chain seq x y z
N MET A 1 -22.95 -25.07 -0.32
CA MET A 1 -21.64 -24.39 -0.45
C MET A 1 -21.71 -22.98 0.15
N ARG A 2 -21.36 -22.81 1.42
CA ARG A 2 -21.20 -21.50 2.08
C ARG A 2 -19.74 -21.37 2.48
N ARG A 3 -18.96 -20.49 1.84
CA ARG A 3 -17.62 -20.15 2.33
C ARG A 3 -17.80 -19.46 3.70
N SER A 4 -17.29 -20.11 4.74
CA SER A 4 -17.29 -19.62 6.11
C SER A 4 -16.54 -18.30 6.19
N LYS A 5 -17.26 -17.29 6.68
CA LYS A 5 -16.82 -15.95 7.04
C LYS A 5 -15.89 -16.07 8.26
N ALA A 6 -14.62 -16.46 8.05
CA ALA A 6 -13.58 -16.06 9.00
C ALA A 6 -13.69 -14.53 9.11
N ALA A 7 -13.92 -14.04 10.33
CA ALA A 7 -14.24 -12.63 10.58
C ALA A 7 -13.26 -11.74 9.81
N ARG A 8 -13.76 -11.01 8.81
CA ARG A 8 -12.92 -10.10 8.03
C ARG A 8 -12.47 -9.04 9.01
N ALA A 9 -11.19 -9.07 9.37
CA ALA A 9 -10.62 -8.13 10.33
C ALA A 9 -11.01 -6.70 9.94
N THR A 10 -11.43 -5.93 10.94
CA THR A 10 -11.81 -4.54 10.73
C THR A 10 -10.61 -3.72 10.24
N VAL A 11 -10.87 -2.57 9.63
CA VAL A 11 -9.79 -1.68 9.18
C VAL A 11 -8.88 -1.30 10.35
N GLU A 12 -9.44 -1.07 11.54
CA GLU A 12 -8.67 -0.71 12.73
C GLU A 12 -7.80 -1.88 13.22
N GLU A 13 -8.31 -3.12 13.22
CA GLU A 13 -7.51 -4.32 13.53
C GLU A 13 -6.36 -4.51 12.54
N GLN A 14 -6.61 -4.28 11.24
CA GLN A 14 -5.56 -4.34 10.23
C GLN A 14 -4.50 -3.25 10.44
N LEU A 15 -4.91 -2.04 10.85
CA LEU A 15 -3.98 -0.97 11.17
C LEU A 15 -3.14 -1.30 12.41
N ALA A 16 -3.74 -1.85 13.46
CA ALA A 16 -3.04 -2.27 14.67
C ALA A 16 -2.04 -3.40 14.36
N ALA A 17 -2.43 -4.38 13.54
CA ALA A 17 -1.54 -5.46 13.11
C ALA A 17 -0.30 -4.95 12.35
N LEU A 18 -0.38 -3.79 11.69
CA LEU A 18 0.78 -3.15 11.04
C LEU A 18 1.74 -2.49 12.04
N ASP A 19 1.28 -2.10 13.24
CA ASP A 19 2.17 -1.56 14.29
C ASP A 19 3.00 -2.67 14.93
N GLU A 20 2.43 -3.87 15.03
CA GLU A 20 3.04 -5.03 15.69
C GLU A 20 3.77 -5.97 14.71
N LEU A 21 4.23 -5.45 13.57
CA LEU A 21 4.92 -6.26 12.58
C LEU A 21 6.19 -6.90 13.16
N PRO A 22 6.51 -8.15 12.74
CA PRO A 22 7.67 -8.87 13.24
C PRO A 22 8.97 -8.11 12.98
N GLY A 23 9.97 -8.31 13.84
CA GLY A 23 11.30 -7.71 13.69
C GLY A 23 12.09 -8.24 12.50
N ASP A 24 11.77 -9.46 12.03
CA ASP A 24 12.37 -10.04 10.84
C ASP A 24 11.96 -9.28 9.57
N ARG A 25 12.95 -8.92 8.74
CA ARG A 25 12.75 -8.12 7.53
C ARG A 25 11.90 -8.86 6.50
N ALA A 26 12.16 -10.13 6.26
CA ALA A 26 11.46 -10.89 5.23
C ALA A 26 9.97 -11.06 5.57
N ALA A 27 9.67 -11.40 6.83
CA ALA A 27 8.30 -11.49 7.33
C ALA A 27 7.58 -10.13 7.27
N ARG A 28 8.27 -9.04 7.62
CA ARG A 28 7.72 -7.68 7.53
C ARG A 28 7.39 -7.30 6.09
N VAL A 29 8.30 -7.54 5.14
CA VAL A 29 8.06 -7.28 3.71
C VAL A 29 6.87 -8.10 3.20
N ALA A 30 6.77 -9.38 3.54
CA ALA A 30 5.64 -10.22 3.12
C ALA A 30 4.30 -9.71 3.66
N ALA A 31 4.25 -9.30 4.92
CA ALA A 31 3.05 -8.74 5.54
C ALA A 31 2.64 -7.41 4.90
N LEU A 32 3.59 -6.51 4.66
CA LEU A 32 3.36 -5.23 3.98
C LEU A 32 2.90 -5.42 2.53
N ALA A 33 3.48 -6.36 1.79
CA ALA A 33 3.06 -6.69 0.43
C ALA A 33 1.59 -7.16 0.39
N SER A 34 1.18 -8.00 1.34
CA SER A 34 -0.21 -8.43 1.50
C SER A 34 -1.15 -7.26 1.79
N ALA A 35 -0.74 -6.35 2.69
CA ALA A 35 -1.49 -5.15 3.02
C ALA A 35 -1.66 -4.20 1.82
N LEU A 36 -0.63 -4.02 0.99
CA LEU A 36 -0.68 -3.23 -0.23
C LEU A 36 -1.63 -3.85 -1.28
N ALA A 37 -1.58 -5.17 -1.45
CA ALA A 37 -2.35 -5.88 -2.47
C ALA A 37 -3.86 -5.82 -2.22
N ALA A 38 -4.31 -6.05 -0.98
CA ALA A 38 -5.73 -6.24 -0.66
C ALA A 38 -6.30 -5.31 0.43
N GLY A 39 -5.49 -4.41 0.97
CA GLY A 39 -5.90 -3.50 2.05
C GLY A 39 -6.91 -2.44 1.61
N HIS A 40 -7.72 -2.01 2.58
CA HIS A 40 -8.45 -0.75 2.52
C HIS A 40 -7.47 0.43 2.40
N TYR A 41 -7.85 1.55 1.78
CA TYR A 41 -6.90 2.64 1.50
C TYR A 41 -6.14 3.15 2.73
N ARG A 42 -6.77 3.18 3.92
CA ARG A 42 -6.07 3.55 5.18
C ARG A 42 -4.93 2.58 5.51
N VAL A 43 -5.16 1.28 5.31
CA VAL A 43 -4.18 0.21 5.53
C VAL A 43 -3.06 0.30 4.50
N VAL A 44 -3.42 0.49 3.22
CA VAL A 44 -2.45 0.68 2.13
C VAL A 44 -1.57 1.91 2.38
N ALA A 45 -2.16 3.03 2.82
CA ALA A 45 -1.43 4.24 3.14
C ALA A 45 -0.42 4.03 4.28
N LYS A 46 -0.81 3.31 5.33
CA LYS A 46 0.08 2.97 6.44
C LYS A 46 1.20 2.02 6.00
N ALA A 47 0.86 0.98 5.24
CA ALA A 47 1.85 0.05 4.71
C ALA A 47 2.89 0.74 3.81
N ALA A 48 2.45 1.69 2.98
CA ALA A 48 3.36 2.49 2.16
C ALA A 48 4.31 3.37 3.00
N ARG A 49 3.82 3.99 4.07
CA ARG A 49 4.68 4.76 5.00
C ARG A 49 5.70 3.89 5.71
N LEU A 50 5.29 2.71 6.18
CA LEU A 50 6.22 1.76 6.81
C LEU A 50 7.28 1.25 5.83
N ALA A 51 6.93 1.11 4.55
CA ALA A 51 7.89 0.78 3.49
C ALA A 51 8.87 1.94 3.20
N GLU A 52 8.40 3.18 3.20
CA GLU A 52 9.20 4.42 3.10
C GLU A 52 10.19 4.51 4.27
N ASP A 53 9.71 4.42 5.51
CA ASP A 53 10.50 4.62 6.73
C ASP A 53 11.63 3.58 6.88
N ALA A 54 11.40 2.35 6.45
CA ALA A 54 12.36 1.25 6.58
C ALA A 54 13.13 0.93 5.28
N LEU A 55 12.95 1.77 4.24
CA LEU A 55 13.56 1.61 2.91
C LEU A 55 13.43 0.16 2.38
N HIS A 56 12.20 -0.33 2.33
CA HIS A 56 11.87 -1.65 1.79
C HIS A 56 11.77 -1.62 0.26
N TYR A 57 12.93 -1.55 -0.41
CA TYR A 57 13.04 -1.55 -1.89
C TYR A 57 12.32 -2.74 -2.54
N GLU A 58 12.24 -3.88 -1.84
CA GLU A 58 11.55 -5.09 -2.27
C GLU A 58 10.05 -4.87 -2.53
N LEU A 59 9.46 -3.81 -1.95
CA LEU A 59 8.04 -3.47 -2.08
C LEU A 59 7.71 -2.57 -3.26
N GLU A 60 8.69 -2.12 -4.06
CA GLU A 60 8.45 -1.22 -5.20
C GLU A 60 7.36 -1.74 -6.14
N ALA A 61 7.46 -3.02 -6.55
CA ALA A 61 6.48 -3.63 -7.43
C ALA A 61 5.08 -3.70 -6.79
N ALA A 62 5.00 -3.98 -5.49
CA ALA A 62 3.74 -4.04 -4.75
C ALA A 62 3.10 -2.65 -4.61
N LEU A 63 3.90 -1.61 -4.39
CA LEU A 63 3.47 -0.21 -4.34
C LEU A 63 2.90 0.25 -5.69
N LEU A 64 3.59 -0.04 -6.79
CA LEU A 64 3.11 0.27 -8.15
C LEU A 64 1.78 -0.44 -8.45
N ALA A 65 1.67 -1.73 -8.13
CA ALA A 65 0.44 -2.50 -8.33
C ALA A 65 -0.72 -1.97 -7.48
N ALA A 66 -0.46 -1.62 -6.22
CA ALA A 66 -1.45 -1.02 -5.33
C ALA A 66 -1.95 0.33 -5.88
N TYR A 67 -1.04 1.18 -6.39
CA TYR A 67 -1.41 2.45 -7.00
C TYR A 67 -2.33 2.25 -8.20
N ALA A 68 -1.97 1.34 -9.12
CA ALA A 68 -2.77 1.06 -10.30
C ALA A 68 -4.21 0.64 -9.94
N ARG A 69 -4.36 -0.26 -8.95
CA ARG A 69 -5.68 -0.69 -8.45
C ARG A 69 -6.51 0.47 -7.91
N LEU A 70 -5.88 1.40 -7.17
CA LEU A 70 -6.54 2.57 -6.60
C LEU A 70 -7.02 3.58 -7.67
N LEU A 71 -6.56 3.46 -8.92
CA LEU A 71 -7.02 4.29 -10.04
C LEU A 71 -8.30 3.78 -10.70
N ASP A 72 -8.72 2.52 -10.53
CA ASP A 72 -9.89 1.98 -11.23
C ASP A 72 -11.20 2.70 -10.86
N LYS A 73 -11.32 3.16 -9.60
CA LYS A 73 -12.45 3.98 -9.10
C LYS A 73 -11.95 4.97 -8.06
N PRO A 74 -11.26 6.04 -8.48
CA PRO A 74 -10.33 6.77 -7.60
C PRO A 74 -11.01 7.45 -6.42
N ALA A 75 -12.18 8.06 -6.64
CA ALA A 75 -12.96 8.72 -5.58
C ALA A 75 -13.55 7.74 -4.54
N LYS A 76 -13.89 6.52 -4.97
CA LYS A 76 -14.45 5.49 -4.08
C LYS A 76 -13.37 4.69 -3.36
N GLN A 77 -12.27 4.39 -4.03
CA GLN A 77 -11.24 3.50 -3.51
C GLN A 77 -10.31 4.18 -2.53
N ASP A 78 -10.00 5.47 -2.73
CA ASP A 78 -9.13 6.22 -1.84
C ASP A 78 -9.55 7.70 -1.88
N PRO A 79 -10.65 8.04 -1.17
CA PRO A 79 -11.13 9.40 -1.05
C PRO A 79 -10.03 10.28 -0.45
N SER A 80 -9.86 11.49 -1.00
CA SER A 80 -8.80 12.44 -0.63
C SER A 80 -7.36 12.01 -0.98
N CYS A 81 -7.20 10.92 -1.75
CA CYS A 81 -5.91 10.45 -2.26
C CYS A 81 -4.88 10.12 -1.15
N LEU A 82 -5.32 9.66 0.02
CA LEU A 82 -4.44 9.36 1.15
C LEU A 82 -3.44 8.25 0.82
N ALA A 83 -3.92 7.13 0.27
CA ALA A 83 -3.07 6.01 -0.12
C ALA A 83 -2.22 6.35 -1.35
N LYS A 84 -2.80 6.98 -2.38
CA LYS A 84 -2.06 7.38 -3.59
C LYS A 84 -0.90 8.32 -3.28
N LYS A 85 -1.09 9.30 -2.38
CA LYS A 85 -0.02 10.21 -1.95
C LYS A 85 1.07 9.47 -1.15
N ALA A 86 0.68 8.58 -0.24
CA ALA A 86 1.64 7.80 0.54
C ALA A 86 2.48 6.87 -0.36
N ILE A 87 1.85 6.19 -1.33
CA ILE A 87 2.56 5.35 -2.31
C ILE A 87 3.53 6.17 -3.15
N ALA A 88 3.09 7.32 -3.70
CA ALA A 88 3.96 8.15 -4.53
C ALA A 88 5.20 8.62 -3.76
N ARG A 89 5.04 9.01 -2.49
CA ARG A 89 6.16 9.36 -1.61
C ARG A 89 7.09 8.19 -1.34
N ALA A 90 6.54 7.02 -0.99
CA ALA A 90 7.33 5.83 -0.77
C ALA A 90 8.15 5.46 -2.01
N LEU A 91 7.56 5.50 -3.21
CA LEU A 91 8.28 5.22 -4.46
C LEU A 91 9.42 6.23 -4.72
N VAL A 92 9.27 7.50 -4.33
CA VAL A 92 10.36 8.48 -4.40
C VAL A 92 11.47 8.12 -3.40
N ALA A 93 11.13 7.81 -2.15
CA ALA A 93 12.11 7.46 -1.12
C ALA A 93 12.88 6.15 -1.44
N LEU A 94 12.25 5.24 -2.17
CA LEU A 94 12.86 3.99 -2.64
C LEU A 94 13.64 4.16 -3.96
N ASP A 95 13.86 5.38 -4.42
CA ASP A 95 14.57 5.69 -5.67
C ASP A 95 14.00 4.95 -6.90
N CYS A 96 12.67 4.78 -6.94
CA CYS A 96 11.98 4.10 -8.05
C CYS A 96 12.30 4.78 -9.38
N ARG A 97 12.75 4.01 -10.36
CA ARG A 97 13.17 4.52 -11.69
C ARG A 97 12.08 4.41 -12.75
N ASN A 98 10.84 4.12 -12.35
CA ASN A 98 9.73 3.99 -13.28
C ASN A 98 9.24 5.37 -13.75
N VAL A 99 9.91 5.94 -14.76
CA VAL A 99 9.61 7.26 -15.32
C VAL A 99 8.15 7.36 -15.79
N GLU A 100 7.64 6.32 -16.44
CA GLU A 100 6.28 6.27 -16.96
C GLU A 100 5.23 6.42 -15.84
N PHE A 101 5.48 5.83 -14.67
CA PHE A 101 4.62 6.01 -13.49
C PHE A 101 4.50 7.49 -13.10
N PHE A 102 5.63 8.20 -12.98
CA PHE A 102 5.63 9.60 -12.58
C PHE A 102 5.00 10.50 -13.65
N LEU A 103 5.28 10.26 -14.93
CA LEU A 103 4.67 11.02 -16.03
C LEU A 103 3.15 10.86 -16.09
N ARG A 104 2.62 9.66 -15.81
CA ARG A 104 1.17 9.44 -15.69
C ARG A 104 0.56 10.22 -14.54
N GLY A 105 1.25 10.27 -13.40
CA GLY A 105 0.81 11.02 -12.22
C GLY A 105 0.58 12.50 -12.49
N LEU A 106 1.43 13.14 -13.29
CA LEU A 106 1.33 14.57 -13.65
C LEU A 106 0.06 14.94 -14.43
N ARG A 107 -0.64 13.95 -15.00
CA ARG A 107 -1.90 14.18 -15.73
C ARG A 107 -3.09 14.42 -14.81
N TYR A 108 -2.98 14.05 -13.54
CA TYR A 108 -4.01 14.25 -12.52
C TYR A 108 -3.66 15.49 -11.68
N ARG A 109 -4.16 16.67 -12.08
CA ARG A 109 -4.02 17.93 -11.31
C ARG A 109 -5.18 18.14 -10.36
#